data_AF-A0A3M6JUK0-F1
#
_entry.id   AF-A0A3M6JUK0-F1
#
_cell.length_a   1.000
_cell.length_b   1.000
_cell.length_c   1.000
_cell.angle_alpha   90.00
_cell.angle_beta   90.00
_cell.angle_gamma   90.00
#
_symmetry.space_group_name_H-M   'P 1'
#
loop_
_entity.id
_entity.type
_entity.pdbx_description
1 polymer ?
#
loop_
_entity_poly.entity_id
_entity_poly.type
_entity_poly.pdbx_seq_one_letter_code
_entity_poly.pdbx_strand_id
1 'polypeptide(L)'
;MSTYTELLVEYREKFDREIFPLLVSNELITKNTGRVYHSFQKRLDRIELQKQSIENKISQLKQHMSNGNQVEDFDKSIMFDLITIFAQCILSYFEIYKSCLKFSLNFEKIGITKSDPGYNEMIDHLGDYKNNGVTVFHKAGLRTFFNVDLRNVLTNDSWWINNNFEFTYEEPDGTEISLSIGELHGELASINSIVLGFTENHQKNSDLTSSQ
;
A
#
# COMPACT_ATOMS: atom_id res chain seq x y z
N MET A 1 12.97 16.54 -2.92
CA MET A 1 12.18 15.40 -2.41
C MET A 1 10.73 15.82 -2.48
N SER A 2 9.91 15.12 -3.26
CA SER A 2 8.48 15.39 -3.36
C SER A 2 7.83 15.32 -1.97
N THR A 3 6.81 16.14 -1.75
CA THR A 3 6.03 16.11 -0.53
C THR A 3 5.19 14.83 -0.47
N TYR A 4 4.78 14.42 0.73
CA TYR A 4 3.87 13.28 0.89
C TYR A 4 2.60 13.45 0.06
N THR A 5 2.04 14.65 0.07
CA THR A 5 0.81 14.99 -0.65
C THR A 5 0.97 14.87 -2.17
N GLU A 6 2.10 15.32 -2.71
CA GLU A 6 2.38 15.19 -4.15
C GLU A 6 2.47 13.71 -4.55
N LEU A 7 3.22 12.90 -3.78
CA LEU A 7 3.31 11.45 -4.02
C LEU A 7 1.95 10.78 -3.93
N LEU A 8 1.15 11.15 -2.92
CA LEU A 8 -0.19 10.59 -2.72
C LEU A 8 -1.10 10.85 -3.92
N VAL A 9 -1.07 12.07 -4.47
CA VAL A 9 -1.86 12.44 -5.65
C VAL A 9 -1.38 11.67 -6.88
N GLU A 10 -0.07 11.61 -7.12
CA GLU A 10 0.50 10.89 -8.26
C GLU A 10 0.09 9.41 -8.28
N TYR A 11 0.27 8.70 -7.16
CA TYR A 11 -0.12 7.30 -7.07
C TYR A 11 -1.63 7.11 -7.16
N ARG A 12 -2.41 8.06 -6.62
CA ARG A 12 -3.87 8.02 -6.69
C ARG A 12 -4.35 8.13 -8.13
N GLU A 13 -3.83 9.08 -8.89
CA GLU A 13 -4.17 9.26 -10.31
C GLU A 13 -3.83 8.01 -11.12
N LYS A 14 -2.67 7.40 -10.84
CA LYS A 14 -2.26 6.16 -11.49
C LYS A 14 -3.23 5.02 -11.20
N PHE A 15 -3.61 4.81 -9.93
CA PHE A 15 -4.60 3.79 -9.56
C PHE A 15 -5.96 4.02 -10.22
N ASP A 16 -6.47 5.26 -10.16
CA ASP A 16 -7.78 5.63 -10.69
C ASP A 16 -7.85 5.56 -12.22
N ARG A 17 -6.71 5.72 -12.91
CA ARG A 17 -6.63 5.66 -14.38
C ARG A 17 -6.35 4.24 -14.90
N GLU A 18 -5.42 3.53 -14.27
CA GLU A 18 -4.85 2.30 -14.85
C GLU A 18 -5.46 1.03 -14.26
N ILE A 19 -5.94 1.06 -13.01
CA ILE A 19 -6.37 -0.15 -12.30
C ILE A 19 -7.88 -0.16 -12.06
N PHE A 20 -8.39 0.87 -11.39
CA PHE A 20 -9.79 0.89 -10.94
C PHE A 20 -10.81 0.73 -12.08
N PRO A 21 -10.67 1.40 -13.25
CA PRO A 21 -11.62 1.26 -14.35
C PRO A 21 -11.66 -0.17 -14.91
N LEU A 22 -10.53 -0.87 -14.91
CA LEU A 22 -10.43 -2.26 -15.37
C LEU A 22 -11.13 -3.22 -14.40
N LEU A 23 -11.01 -2.98 -13.09
CA LEU A 23 -11.73 -3.74 -12.07
C LEU A 23 -13.26 -3.59 -12.23
N VAL A 24 -13.74 -2.37 -12.51
CA VAL A 24 -15.18 -2.09 -12.69
C VAL A 24 -15.71 -2.63 -14.01
N SER A 25 -15.06 -2.30 -15.14
CA SER A 25 -15.54 -2.67 -16.48
C SER A 25 -15.56 -4.18 -16.74
N ASN A 26 -14.74 -4.94 -16.01
CA ASN A 26 -14.74 -6.39 -16.05
C ASN A 26 -15.54 -7.01 -14.88
N GLU A 27 -16.25 -6.21 -14.07
CA GLU A 27 -17.05 -6.63 -12.91
C GLU A 27 -16.27 -7.52 -11.93
N LEU A 28 -14.98 -7.23 -11.76
CA LEU A 28 -14.07 -7.97 -10.88
C LEU A 28 -14.24 -7.57 -9.41
N ILE A 29 -14.92 -6.45 -9.18
CA ILE A 29 -15.35 -6.01 -7.86
C ILE A 29 -16.87 -5.98 -7.79
N THR A 30 -17.41 -6.46 -6.68
CA THR A 30 -18.82 -6.42 -6.32
C THR A 30 -19.13 -5.13 -5.56
N LYS A 31 -20.30 -4.55 -5.81
CA LYS A 31 -20.77 -3.33 -5.15
C LYS A 31 -21.36 -3.67 -3.78
N ASN A 32 -20.53 -4.00 -2.79
CA ASN A 32 -21.06 -4.35 -1.48
C ASN A 32 -20.17 -3.88 -0.33
N THR A 33 -20.11 -2.56 -0.08
CA THR A 33 -19.09 -2.03 0.83
C THR A 33 -19.52 -0.91 1.76
N GLY A 34 -20.82 -0.76 2.06
CA GLY A 34 -21.25 0.16 3.13
C GLY A 34 -20.77 -0.23 4.54
N ARG A 35 -20.39 -1.50 4.78
CA ARG A 35 -20.05 -2.01 6.13
C ARG A 35 -18.56 -2.06 6.45
N VAL A 36 -17.70 -1.98 5.46
CA VAL A 36 -16.26 -2.28 5.63
C VAL A 36 -15.52 -1.09 6.27
N TYR A 37 -15.88 0.14 5.92
CA TYR A 37 -15.17 1.34 6.37
C TYR A 37 -15.22 1.55 7.89
N HIS A 38 -16.39 1.38 8.53
CA HIS A 38 -16.52 1.51 9.99
C HIS A 38 -15.66 0.50 10.76
N SER A 39 -15.38 -0.67 10.18
CA SER A 39 -14.52 -1.68 10.81
C SER A 39 -13.05 -1.27 10.90
N PHE A 40 -12.63 -0.27 10.11
CA PHE A 40 -11.23 0.19 10.05
C PHE A 40 -10.97 1.47 10.82
N GLN A 41 -11.97 2.18 11.33
CA GLN A 41 -11.78 3.51 11.93
C GLN A 41 -10.66 3.54 12.97
N LYS A 42 -10.67 2.60 13.94
CA LYS A 42 -9.60 2.52 14.96
C LYS A 42 -8.21 2.28 14.38
N ARG A 43 -8.12 1.56 13.25
CA ARG A 43 -6.84 1.32 12.55
C ARG A 43 -6.38 2.60 11.84
N LEU A 44 -7.30 3.30 11.19
CA LEU A 44 -7.04 4.58 10.52
C LEU A 44 -6.63 5.66 11.53
N ASP A 45 -7.29 5.75 12.68
CA ASP A 45 -6.92 6.70 13.75
C ASP A 45 -5.47 6.46 14.22
N ARG A 46 -5.09 5.20 14.44
CA ARG A 46 -3.71 4.83 14.80
C ARG A 46 -2.72 5.21 13.69
N ILE A 47 -3.05 4.89 12.43
CA ILE A 47 -2.21 5.21 11.27
C ILE A 47 -1.99 6.72 11.16
N GLU A 48 -3.00 7.53 11.43
CA GLU A 48 -2.86 8.99 11.39
C GLU A 48 -1.88 9.50 12.45
N LEU A 49 -1.93 8.95 13.67
CA LEU A 49 -0.93 9.26 14.70
C LEU A 49 0.49 8.81 14.29
N GLN A 50 0.62 7.67 13.61
CA GLN A 50 1.90 7.20 13.07
C GLN A 50 2.44 8.16 12.00
N LYS A 51 1.58 8.63 11.09
CA LYS A 51 1.95 9.62 10.07
C LYS A 51 2.43 10.94 10.68
N GLN A 52 1.72 11.46 11.69
CA GLN A 52 2.17 12.66 12.41
C GLN A 52 3.54 12.47 13.07
N SER A 53 3.79 11.28 13.64
CA SER A 53 5.09 10.92 14.21
C SER A 53 6.19 10.85 13.13
N ILE A 54 5.89 10.26 11.97
CA ILE A 54 6.79 10.23 10.80
C ILE A 54 7.12 11.65 10.34
N GLU A 55 6.12 12.51 10.15
CA GLU A 55 6.30 13.89 9.68
C GLU A 55 7.17 14.71 10.64
N ASN A 56 6.95 14.57 11.95
CA ASN A 56 7.76 15.22 12.97
C ASN A 56 9.23 14.77 12.87
N LYS A 57 9.48 13.46 12.79
CA LYS A 57 10.84 12.92 12.70
C LYS A 57 11.54 13.28 11.40
N ILE A 58 10.83 13.28 10.27
CA ILE A 58 11.35 13.79 8.99
C ILE A 58 11.70 15.27 9.10
N SER A 59 10.88 16.07 9.79
CA SER A 59 11.17 17.48 10.03
C SER A 59 12.46 17.67 10.83
N GLN A 60 12.66 16.89 11.90
CA GLN A 60 13.90 16.89 12.68
C GLN A 60 15.11 16.50 11.84
N LEU A 61 15.01 15.45 11.02
CA LEU A 61 16.06 15.03 10.11
C LEU A 61 16.38 16.14 9.09
N LYS A 62 15.36 16.76 8.49
CA LYS A 62 15.53 17.88 7.55
C LYS A 62 16.22 19.07 8.21
N GLN A 63 15.85 19.40 9.45
CA GLN A 63 16.47 20.48 10.21
C GLN A 63 17.94 20.17 10.49
N HIS A 64 18.25 18.96 10.92
CA HIS A 64 19.63 18.49 11.14
C HIS A 64 20.47 18.64 9.86
N MET A 65 19.97 18.16 8.73
CA MET A 65 20.63 18.27 7.44
C MET A 65 20.78 19.72 6.97
N SER A 66 19.79 20.57 7.23
CA SER A 66 19.83 22.00 6.86
C SER A 66 20.89 22.79 7.64
N ASN A 67 21.32 22.28 8.79
CA ASN A 67 22.42 22.85 9.56
C ASN A 67 23.81 22.45 9.01
N GLY A 68 23.87 21.68 7.91
CA GLY A 68 25.11 21.21 7.30
C GLY A 68 25.70 19.95 7.92
N ASN A 69 24.96 19.30 8.84
CA ASN A 69 25.38 18.05 9.46
C ASN A 69 25.20 16.87 8.49
N GLN A 70 25.97 15.79 8.69
CA GLN A 70 25.81 14.55 7.93
C GLN A 70 24.67 13.70 8.53
N VAL A 71 24.05 12.84 7.71
CA VAL A 71 22.99 11.91 8.17
C VAL A 71 23.50 10.98 9.27
N GLU A 72 24.76 10.56 9.17
CA GLU A 72 25.42 9.65 10.13
C GLU A 72 25.52 10.23 11.55
N ASP A 73 25.51 11.56 11.66
CA ASP A 73 25.54 12.30 12.93
C ASP A 73 24.14 12.50 13.53
N PHE A 74 23.08 12.12 12.82
CA PHE A 74 21.71 12.22 13.32
C PHE A 74 21.46 11.21 14.45
N ASP A 75 20.50 11.51 15.31
CA ASP A 75 20.14 10.62 16.41
C ASP A 75 19.68 9.25 15.88
N LYS A 76 20.51 8.23 16.12
CA LYS A 76 20.30 6.85 15.65
C LYS A 76 19.03 6.23 16.23
N SER A 77 18.63 6.61 17.44
CA SER A 77 17.39 6.14 18.06
C SER A 77 16.18 6.73 17.36
N ILE A 78 16.23 8.01 17.00
CA ILE A 78 15.15 8.67 16.24
C ILE A 78 15.06 8.07 14.84
N MET A 79 16.21 7.79 14.22
CA MET A 79 16.27 7.18 12.90
C MET A 79 15.69 5.76 12.88
N PHE A 80 16.08 4.93 13.86
CA PHE A 80 15.54 3.59 14.05
C PHE A 80 14.02 3.61 14.26
N ASP A 81 13.54 4.50 15.13
CA ASP A 81 12.10 4.64 15.40
C ASP A 81 11.34 5.13 14.15
N LEU A 82 11.92 6.06 13.37
CA LEU A 82 11.34 6.52 12.11
C LEU A 82 11.11 5.36 11.14
N ILE A 83 12.13 4.54 10.88
CA ILE A 83 12.04 3.38 9.97
C ILE A 83 11.03 2.35 10.47
N THR A 84 11.03 2.08 11.78
CA THR A 84 10.11 1.12 12.39
C THR A 84 8.66 1.59 12.27
N ILE A 85 8.40 2.88 12.48
CA ILE A 85 7.04 3.45 12.33
C ILE A 85 6.63 3.44 10.85
N PHE A 86 7.54 3.69 9.91
CA PHE A 86 7.27 3.51 8.48
C PHE A 86 6.83 2.08 8.16
N ALA A 87 7.62 1.08 8.55
CA ALA A 87 7.32 -0.34 8.33
C ALA A 87 5.94 -0.72 8.89
N GLN A 88 5.64 -0.28 10.13
CA GLN A 88 4.36 -0.55 10.78
C GLN A 88 3.18 0.15 10.08
N CYS A 89 3.38 1.40 9.64
CA CYS A 89 2.35 2.19 8.97
C CYS A 89 2.01 1.60 7.60
N ILE A 90 3.04 1.27 6.80
CA ILE A 90 2.92 0.61 5.49
C ILE A 90 2.18 -0.73 5.64
N LEU A 91 2.61 -1.58 6.57
CA LEU A 91 1.93 -2.86 6.84
C LEU A 91 0.47 -2.68 7.23
N SER A 92 0.16 -1.65 8.01
CA SER A 92 -1.22 -1.36 8.42
C SER A 92 -2.12 -1.05 7.23
N TYR A 93 -1.61 -0.29 6.25
CA TYR A 93 -2.33 -0.03 5.01
C TYR A 93 -2.46 -1.29 4.14
N PHE A 94 -1.43 -2.13 4.04
CA PHE A 94 -1.54 -3.42 3.34
C PHE A 94 -2.65 -4.30 3.92
N GLU A 95 -2.77 -4.38 5.26
CA GLU A 95 -3.81 -5.20 5.89
C GLU A 95 -5.22 -4.61 5.72
N ILE A 96 -5.35 -3.29 5.65
CA ILE A 96 -6.61 -2.63 5.25
C ILE A 96 -6.92 -3.00 3.80
N TYR A 97 -5.95 -2.85 2.89
CA TYR A 97 -6.17 -3.12 1.47
C TYR A 97 -6.50 -4.59 1.19
N LYS A 98 -5.80 -5.53 1.84
CA LYS A 98 -6.14 -6.96 1.82
C LYS A 98 -7.60 -7.19 2.21
N SER A 99 -8.06 -6.51 3.26
CA SER A 99 -9.45 -6.63 3.72
C SER A 99 -10.41 -6.06 2.69
N CYS A 100 -10.10 -4.90 2.11
CA CYS A 100 -10.85 -4.30 1.00
C CYS A 100 -10.99 -5.27 -0.19
N LEU A 101 -9.89 -5.89 -0.64
CA LEU A 101 -9.92 -6.89 -1.70
C LEU A 101 -10.83 -8.06 -1.33
N LYS A 102 -10.73 -8.58 -0.11
CA LYS A 102 -11.55 -9.69 0.36
C LYS A 102 -13.04 -9.42 0.31
N PHE A 103 -13.44 -8.20 0.65
CA PHE A 103 -14.86 -7.82 0.66
C PHE A 103 -15.39 -7.46 -0.72
N SER A 104 -14.53 -6.92 -1.58
CA SER A 104 -14.95 -6.38 -2.85
C SER A 104 -14.77 -7.35 -4.00
N LEU A 105 -13.71 -8.17 -4.04
CA LEU A 105 -13.44 -9.00 -5.21
C LEU A 105 -14.53 -10.03 -5.46
N ASN A 106 -14.88 -10.19 -6.73
CA ASN A 106 -15.77 -11.24 -7.20
C ASN A 106 -14.99 -12.55 -7.32
N PHE A 107 -14.84 -13.27 -6.21
CA PHE A 107 -14.06 -14.50 -6.13
C PHE A 107 -14.50 -15.57 -7.13
N GLU A 108 -15.81 -15.72 -7.36
CA GLU A 108 -16.32 -16.66 -8.36
C GLU A 108 -15.81 -16.31 -9.76
N LYS A 109 -15.87 -15.03 -10.14
CA LYS A 109 -15.45 -14.55 -11.46
C LYS A 109 -13.95 -14.69 -11.69
N ILE A 110 -13.13 -14.56 -10.65
CA ILE A 110 -11.67 -14.72 -10.72
C ILE A 110 -11.18 -16.14 -10.34
N GLY A 111 -12.10 -17.07 -10.11
CA GLY A 111 -11.78 -18.48 -9.87
C GLY A 111 -11.15 -18.78 -8.52
N ILE A 112 -11.39 -17.95 -7.49
CA ILE A 112 -10.98 -18.24 -6.11
C ILE A 112 -12.06 -19.07 -5.42
N THR A 113 -11.70 -20.27 -4.96
CA THR A 113 -12.61 -21.21 -4.30
C THR A 113 -12.47 -21.25 -2.77
N LYS A 114 -11.35 -20.73 -2.24
CA LYS A 114 -11.13 -20.67 -0.79
C LYS A 114 -12.00 -19.60 -0.15
N SER A 115 -12.54 -19.90 1.01
CA SER A 115 -13.32 -18.94 1.83
C SER A 115 -12.45 -17.86 2.46
N ASP A 116 -11.16 -18.13 2.68
CA ASP A 116 -10.18 -17.19 3.22
C ASP A 116 -8.90 -17.18 2.37
N PRO A 117 -8.91 -16.52 1.20
CA PRO A 117 -7.72 -16.41 0.37
C PRO A 117 -6.71 -15.43 0.96
N GLY A 118 -5.44 -15.76 0.79
CA GLY A 118 -4.32 -14.88 1.14
C GLY A 118 -4.23 -13.66 0.20
N TYR A 119 -3.42 -12.68 0.59
CA TYR A 119 -3.19 -11.49 -0.23
C TYR A 119 -2.60 -11.85 -1.61
N ASN A 120 -1.52 -12.64 -1.61
CA ASN A 120 -0.84 -13.06 -2.84
C ASN A 120 -1.79 -13.84 -3.76
N GLU A 121 -2.60 -14.74 -3.19
CA GLU A 121 -3.59 -15.50 -3.95
C GLU A 121 -4.61 -14.59 -4.63
N MET A 122 -5.15 -13.59 -3.92
CA MET A 122 -6.07 -12.62 -4.53
C MET A 122 -5.43 -11.83 -5.67
N ILE A 123 -4.19 -11.37 -5.51
CA ILE A 123 -3.47 -10.63 -6.56
C ILE A 123 -3.11 -11.53 -7.75
N ASP A 124 -2.67 -12.76 -7.50
CA ASP A 124 -2.30 -13.70 -8.55
C ASP A 124 -3.51 -14.11 -9.40
N HIS A 125 -4.66 -14.39 -8.77
CA HIS A 125 -5.92 -14.67 -9.47
C HIS A 125 -6.44 -13.46 -10.27
N LEU A 126 -6.31 -12.24 -9.74
CA LEU A 126 -6.59 -11.02 -10.49
C LEU A 126 -5.67 -10.88 -11.71
N GLY A 127 -4.38 -11.18 -11.55
CA GLY A 127 -3.39 -11.13 -12.62
C GLY A 127 -3.56 -12.22 -13.68
N ASP A 128 -4.19 -13.34 -13.34
CA ASP A 128 -4.52 -14.43 -14.26
C ASP A 128 -5.87 -14.24 -14.97
N TYR A 129 -6.70 -13.31 -14.51
CA TYR A 129 -8.03 -13.10 -15.07
C TYR A 129 -7.96 -12.70 -16.55
N LYS A 130 -8.78 -13.38 -17.35
CA LYS A 130 -8.94 -13.13 -18.78
C LYS A 130 -10.38 -12.81 -19.10
N ASN A 131 -10.61 -11.71 -19.81
CA ASN A 131 -11.89 -11.41 -20.43
C ASN A 131 -11.85 -11.86 -21.89
N ASN A 132 -12.69 -12.84 -22.26
CA ASN A 132 -12.72 -13.43 -23.61
C ASN A 132 -11.34 -13.89 -24.12
N GLY A 133 -10.53 -14.48 -23.23
CA GLY A 133 -9.18 -14.97 -23.55
C GLY A 133 -8.08 -13.91 -23.53
N VAL A 134 -8.43 -12.62 -23.39
CA VAL A 134 -7.46 -11.52 -23.29
C VAL A 134 -7.17 -11.21 -21.83
N THR A 135 -5.88 -11.13 -21.47
CA THR A 135 -5.45 -10.74 -20.12
C THR A 135 -5.87 -9.30 -19.82
N VAL A 136 -6.60 -9.09 -18.73
CA VAL A 136 -6.98 -7.73 -18.30
C VAL A 136 -5.81 -7.03 -17.64
N PHE A 137 -5.04 -7.76 -16.86
CA PHE A 137 -3.84 -7.27 -16.19
C PHE A 137 -2.64 -8.14 -16.52
N HIS A 138 -1.45 -7.54 -16.51
CA HIS A 138 -0.21 -8.29 -16.45
C HIS A 138 0.07 -8.65 -14.99
N LYS A 139 0.11 -9.95 -14.65
CA LYS A 139 0.34 -10.42 -13.27
C LYS A 139 1.56 -9.78 -12.62
N ALA A 140 2.72 -9.79 -13.29
CA ALA A 140 3.94 -9.16 -12.78
C ALA A 140 3.73 -7.66 -12.49
N GLY A 141 3.06 -6.95 -13.40
CA GLY A 141 2.72 -5.54 -13.23
C GLY A 141 1.82 -5.29 -12.02
N LEU A 142 0.80 -6.13 -11.77
CA LEU A 142 -0.02 -6.00 -10.56
C LEU A 142 0.76 -6.27 -9.28
N ARG A 143 1.61 -7.29 -9.28
CA ARG A 143 2.42 -7.65 -8.11
C ARG A 143 3.35 -6.50 -7.72
N THR A 144 3.99 -5.87 -8.70
CA THR A 144 4.79 -4.66 -8.50
C THR A 144 3.93 -3.47 -8.06
N PHE A 145 2.81 -3.22 -8.74
CA PHE A 145 1.94 -2.07 -8.44
C PHE A 145 1.39 -2.13 -7.01
N PHE A 146 0.99 -3.32 -6.56
CA PHE A 146 0.49 -3.55 -5.20
C PHE A 146 1.58 -3.94 -4.20
N ASN A 147 2.84 -3.86 -4.62
CA ASN A 147 4.04 -4.14 -3.85
C ASN A 147 3.91 -5.39 -2.94
N VAL A 148 3.60 -6.53 -3.58
CA VAL A 148 3.36 -7.82 -2.92
C VAL A 148 4.59 -8.26 -2.12
N ASP A 149 5.79 -7.99 -2.61
CA ASP A 149 7.02 -8.48 -2.01
C ASP A 149 7.38 -7.69 -0.74
N LEU A 150 7.28 -6.35 -0.75
CA LEU A 150 7.40 -5.54 0.47
C LEU A 150 6.35 -5.94 1.51
N ARG A 151 5.10 -6.20 1.09
CA ARG A 151 4.05 -6.69 2.00
C ARG A 151 4.46 -7.99 2.67
N ASN A 152 5.01 -8.94 1.91
CA ASN A 152 5.42 -10.25 2.44
C ASN A 152 6.56 -10.11 3.45
N VAL A 153 7.57 -9.31 3.10
CA VAL A 153 8.72 -8.96 3.95
C VAL A 153 8.25 -8.40 5.29
N LEU A 154 7.35 -7.43 5.26
CA LEU A 154 6.80 -6.81 6.48
C LEU A 154 6.00 -7.81 7.32
N THR A 155 5.21 -8.69 6.69
CA THR A 155 4.44 -9.69 7.45
C THR A 155 5.27 -10.81 8.05
N ASN A 156 6.42 -11.11 7.45
CA ASN A 156 7.31 -12.16 7.91
C ASN A 156 8.45 -11.61 8.78
N ASP A 157 8.43 -10.30 9.06
CA ASP A 157 9.50 -9.60 9.78
C ASP A 157 10.90 -9.87 9.18
N SER A 158 10.96 -9.97 7.84
CA SER A 158 12.14 -10.37 7.08
C SER A 158 12.91 -9.18 6.53
N TRP A 159 13.14 -8.19 7.40
CA TRP A 159 13.81 -6.94 7.07
C TRP A 159 14.76 -6.54 8.20
N TRP A 160 15.72 -5.67 7.90
CA TRP A 160 16.63 -5.10 8.88
C TRP A 160 16.97 -3.64 8.52
N ILE A 161 17.76 -3.00 9.36
CA ILE A 161 18.29 -1.67 9.09
C ILE A 161 19.79 -1.80 8.83
N ASN A 162 20.24 -1.39 7.64
CA ASN A 162 21.64 -1.50 7.25
C ASN A 162 22.49 -0.39 7.91
N ASN A 163 23.81 -0.40 7.62
CA ASN A 163 24.75 0.58 8.18
C ASN A 163 24.50 2.03 7.73
N ASN A 164 23.74 2.23 6.65
CA ASN A 164 23.36 3.55 6.13
C ASN A 164 22.03 4.05 6.72
N PHE A 165 21.45 3.31 7.67
CA PHE A 165 20.10 3.57 8.19
C PHE A 165 19.01 3.49 7.11
N GLU A 166 19.09 2.48 6.25
CA GLU A 166 18.08 2.20 5.24
C GLU A 166 17.31 0.94 5.63
N PHE A 167 16.00 0.94 5.34
CA PHE A 167 15.19 -0.27 5.48
C PHE A 167 15.60 -1.26 4.40
N THR A 168 16.07 -2.43 4.81
CA THR A 168 16.68 -3.39 3.90
C THR A 168 15.97 -4.73 4.01
N TYR A 169 15.78 -5.40 2.88
CA TYR A 169 15.22 -6.74 2.79
C TYR A 169 15.74 -7.49 1.57
N GLU A 170 15.56 -8.81 1.55
CA GLU A 170 15.83 -9.63 0.37
C GLU A 170 14.53 -10.01 -0.35
N GLU A 171 14.51 -9.85 -1.66
CA GLU A 171 13.47 -10.39 -2.53
C GLU A 171 13.61 -11.92 -2.68
N PRO A 172 12.57 -12.64 -3.16
CA PRO A 172 12.60 -14.10 -3.29
C PRO A 172 13.73 -14.66 -4.16
N ASP A 173 14.30 -13.86 -5.06
CA ASP A 173 15.43 -14.25 -5.91
C ASP A 173 16.81 -13.99 -5.26
N GLY A 174 16.82 -13.48 -4.03
CA GLY A 174 18.03 -13.13 -3.27
C GLY A 174 18.54 -11.71 -3.54
N THR A 175 17.82 -10.89 -4.31
CA THR A 175 18.19 -9.48 -4.52
C THR A 175 17.97 -8.69 -3.24
N GLU A 176 19.03 -8.07 -2.73
CA GLU A 176 18.93 -7.14 -1.59
C GLU A 176 18.42 -5.77 -2.07
N ILE A 177 17.35 -5.29 -1.43
CA ILE A 177 16.75 -3.97 -1.68
C ILE A 177 16.91 -3.13 -0.42
N SER A 178 17.53 -1.95 -0.56
CA SER A 178 17.65 -0.94 0.50
C SER A 178 16.81 0.29 0.15
N LEU A 179 15.91 0.68 1.03
CA LEU A 179 15.03 1.84 0.89
C LEU A 179 15.48 2.94 1.85
N SER A 180 15.86 4.08 1.29
CA SER A 180 16.05 5.32 2.02
C SER A 180 14.73 5.80 2.64
N ILE A 181 14.81 6.79 3.54
CA ILE A 181 13.61 7.46 4.09
C ILE A 181 12.74 8.06 3.00
N GLY A 182 13.34 8.56 1.92
CA GLY A 182 12.60 9.09 0.78
C GLY A 182 11.77 8.01 0.08
N GLU A 183 12.36 6.84 -0.13
CA GLU A 183 11.70 5.71 -0.78
C GLU A 183 10.62 5.09 0.11
N LEU A 184 10.88 4.90 1.42
CA LEU A 184 9.86 4.48 2.38
C LEU A 184 8.66 5.44 2.41
N HIS A 185 8.91 6.74 2.27
CA HIS A 185 7.85 7.73 2.18
C HIS A 185 7.02 7.58 0.90
N GLY A 186 7.67 7.24 -0.22
CA GLY A 186 7.03 6.85 -1.47
C GLY A 186 6.18 5.59 -1.32
N GLU A 187 6.72 4.54 -0.71
CA GLU A 187 5.98 3.28 -0.48
C GLU A 187 4.75 3.48 0.40
N LEU A 188 4.87 4.30 1.46
CA LEU A 188 3.74 4.68 2.30
C LEU A 188 2.67 5.44 1.51
N ALA A 189 3.07 6.43 0.72
CA ALA A 189 2.14 7.20 -0.11
C ALA A 189 1.46 6.30 -1.16
N SER A 190 2.20 5.38 -1.76
CA SER A 190 1.71 4.42 -2.75
C SER A 190 0.56 3.58 -2.19
N ILE A 191 0.80 2.84 -1.09
CA ILE A 191 -0.25 1.96 -0.53
C ILE A 191 -1.41 2.74 0.08
N ASN A 192 -1.15 3.91 0.68
CA ASN A 192 -2.21 4.77 1.18
C ASN A 192 -3.11 5.26 0.03
N SER A 193 -2.54 5.66 -1.10
CA SER A 193 -3.32 6.13 -2.26
C SER A 193 -4.24 5.04 -2.80
N ILE A 194 -3.77 3.78 -2.83
CA ILE A 194 -4.54 2.62 -3.24
C ILE A 194 -5.70 2.38 -2.28
N VAL A 195 -5.45 2.43 -0.97
CA VAL A 195 -6.51 2.28 0.04
C VAL A 195 -7.57 3.37 -0.11
N LEU A 196 -7.15 4.64 -0.21
CA LEU A 196 -8.07 5.76 -0.43
C LEU A 196 -8.87 5.59 -1.73
N GLY A 197 -8.20 5.27 -2.83
CA GLY A 197 -8.80 4.98 -4.14
C GLY A 197 -9.85 3.93 -4.08
N PHE A 198 -9.51 2.81 -3.46
CA PHE A 198 -10.43 1.72 -3.30
C PHE A 198 -11.63 2.13 -2.44
N THR A 199 -11.42 2.75 -1.28
CA THR A 199 -12.52 3.10 -0.37
C THR A 199 -13.45 4.17 -0.92
N GLU A 200 -12.92 5.24 -1.51
CA GLU A 200 -13.72 6.37 -1.99
C GLU A 200 -14.47 6.03 -3.27
N ASN A 201 -13.83 5.31 -4.20
CA ASN A 201 -14.52 4.92 -5.43
C ASN A 201 -15.59 3.87 -5.16
N HIS A 202 -15.41 3.02 -4.14
CA HIS A 202 -16.47 2.13 -3.66
C HIS A 202 -17.67 2.89 -3.09
N GLN A 203 -17.45 3.96 -2.31
CA GLN A 203 -18.53 4.82 -1.80
C GLN A 203 -19.30 5.51 -2.94
N LYS A 204 -18.58 6.10 -3.91
CA LYS A 204 -19.22 6.73 -5.09
C LYS A 204 -20.07 5.75 -5.89
N ASN A 205 -19.59 4.51 -6.07
CA ASN A 205 -20.31 3.47 -6.81
C ASN A 205 -21.53 2.93 -6.05
N SER A 206 -21.56 2.97 -4.71
CA SER A 206 -22.76 2.61 -3.94
C SER A 206 -23.82 3.70 -3.98
N ASP A 207 -23.42 4.98 -3.90
CA ASP A 207 -24.36 6.12 -3.87
C ASP A 207 -25.11 6.28 -5.20
N LEU A 208 -24.43 6.00 -6.33
CA LEU A 208 -25.06 5.98 -7.65
C LEU A 208 -26.16 4.92 -7.79
N THR A 209 -26.08 3.82 -7.05
CA THR A 209 -27.08 2.73 -7.09
C THR A 209 -28.22 2.90 -6.10
N SER A 210 -28.04 3.64 -5.00
CA SER A 210 -29.15 3.99 -4.09
C SER A 210 -30.03 5.13 -4.61
N SER A 211 -29.59 5.77 -5.70
CA SER A 211 -30.26 6.91 -6.35
C SER A 211 -31.09 6.50 -7.57
N GLN A 212 -31.18 5.19 -7.85
CA GLN A 212 -32.00 4.58 -8.91
C GLN A 212 -33.08 3.71 -8.29
#